data_AF-A0A8C1I6I0-F1
#
_entry.id   AF-A0A8C1I6I0-F1
#
_cell.length_a   1.000
_cell.length_b   1.000
_cell.length_c   1.000
_cell.angle_alpha   90.00
_cell.angle_beta   90.00
_cell.angle_gamma   90.00
#
_symmetry.space_group_name_H-M   'P 1'
#
loop_
_entity.id
_entity.type
_entity.pdbx_description
1 polymer ?
#
loop_
_entity_poly.entity_id
_entity_poly.type
_entity_poly.pdbx_seq_one_letter_code
_entity_poly.pdbx_strand_id
1 'polypeptide(L)'
;MVLEGSSEALCPPPSLELRPSCNKNQPSPPLGSGSQSHDALCPEDKEPIKYGELIVLGHNGSLASGDKGRRRSRLALYKRPKSNGVKPDVIHNVSTPLVSKIGRSTESMIDFVVTDTASSGGGGQGQGGANGEGGQSAQSTISRYACRIMCERSAPYTARIYAAGFDSSKNIFLGERAAKWRTSDGLMDGLTTNGVLVMHPAGEFVSEPAPGVWREISVCGNVFALRETRSAQQRGKLVENESNMLQDGSLIDLCGATLLWRTPSGLRHTPTLKQLESLRQELNAARPQCPVGFNTLAFPSLAQRATIDKKQPWVYMNCGHVHGYHNWGFRKEKAGSSAVALTGGGGTAPATTGERECPMCRGVGPYVPLWLGCEGGLYLDAGPPTHAFCPCGHVCSEKMVQGWSQIPLPHGTHAFHAACPFCGTWLTGEQGHIKLIFQGPVD
;
A
#
# COMPACT_ATOMS: atom_id res chain seq x y z
N MET A 1 3.74 29.97 -8.16
CA MET A 1 3.43 28.98 -9.22
C MET A 1 3.65 29.71 -10.52
N VAL A 2 4.82 29.55 -11.14
CA VAL A 2 5.13 30.18 -12.43
C VAL A 2 5.26 29.05 -13.44
N LEU A 3 4.32 28.99 -14.37
CA LEU A 3 4.38 28.14 -15.54
C LEU A 3 4.68 29.07 -16.71
N GLU A 4 5.96 29.25 -17.03
CA GLU A 4 6.38 29.99 -18.22
C GLU A 4 7.11 29.07 -19.20
N GLY A 5 6.80 29.28 -20.47
CA GLY A 5 7.37 28.58 -21.62
C GLY A 5 8.77 29.10 -21.99
N SER A 6 9.49 28.27 -22.74
CA SER A 6 10.87 28.41 -23.24
C SER A 6 11.34 29.82 -23.64
N SER A 7 12.60 30.15 -23.33
CA SER A 7 13.76 30.07 -24.27
C SER A 7 15.07 30.58 -23.64
N GLU A 8 16.15 29.79 -23.81
CA GLU A 8 17.61 30.09 -23.83
C GLU A 8 18.25 31.19 -22.95
N ALA A 9 19.31 30.82 -22.20
CA ALA A 9 20.71 31.29 -22.42
C ALA A 9 21.65 30.86 -21.28
N LEU A 10 22.92 30.62 -21.64
CA LEU A 10 24.02 30.06 -20.85
C LEU A 10 24.59 31.01 -19.78
N CYS A 11 25.06 30.45 -18.65
CA CYS A 11 26.41 30.66 -18.08
C CYS A 11 26.66 29.82 -16.80
N PRO A 12 27.90 29.37 -16.53
CA PRO A 12 28.22 28.39 -15.48
C PRO A 12 28.50 29.01 -14.10
N PRO A 13 28.42 28.24 -12.99
CA PRO A 13 28.68 28.73 -11.64
C PRO A 13 30.19 28.66 -11.26
N PRO A 14 30.68 29.54 -10.37
CA PRO A 14 32.04 29.45 -9.84
C PRO A 14 32.17 28.48 -8.65
N SER A 15 33.41 28.06 -8.46
CA SER A 15 33.95 26.95 -7.67
C SER A 15 33.77 27.07 -6.15
N LEU A 16 33.50 25.93 -5.49
CA LEU A 16 33.53 25.76 -4.04
C LEU A 16 34.96 25.45 -3.56
N GLU A 17 35.50 26.29 -2.66
CA GLU A 17 36.73 25.98 -1.93
C GLU A 17 36.44 25.12 -0.69
N LEU A 18 37.09 23.95 -0.66
CA LEU A 18 37.22 23.03 0.46
C LEU A 18 38.40 23.44 1.34
N ARG A 19 38.22 23.54 2.67
CA ARG A 19 39.33 23.40 3.63
C ARG A 19 38.86 22.77 4.97
N PRO A 20 39.79 22.11 5.70
CA PRO A 20 39.53 20.79 6.27
C PRO A 20 39.54 20.71 7.82
N SER A 21 39.12 19.53 8.28
CA SER A 21 39.08 19.00 9.64
C SER A 21 40.46 18.89 10.32
N CYS A 22 40.53 19.20 11.63
CA CYS A 22 41.61 18.77 12.53
C CYS A 22 41.11 18.46 13.96
N ASN A 23 41.70 17.41 14.54
CA ASN A 23 41.33 16.69 15.76
C ASN A 23 41.99 17.23 17.06
N LYS A 24 41.33 16.87 18.18
CA LYS A 24 41.70 16.72 19.62
C LYS A 24 43.18 16.77 20.06
N ASN A 25 43.46 17.48 21.17
CA ASN A 25 43.95 16.94 22.46
C ASN A 25 44.12 18.00 23.60
N GLN A 26 43.76 17.57 24.83
CA GLN A 26 43.76 18.07 26.25
C GLN A 26 44.89 19.02 26.78
N PRO A 27 44.96 19.48 28.08
CA PRO A 27 44.20 19.13 29.34
C PRO A 27 43.73 20.31 30.26
N SER A 28 43.03 19.96 31.37
CA SER A 28 42.37 20.78 32.42
C SER A 28 43.30 21.44 33.48
N PRO A 29 42.81 22.43 34.28
CA PRO A 29 42.86 22.34 35.77
C PRO A 29 41.60 22.98 36.47
N PRO A 30 41.54 23.32 37.79
CA PRO A 30 40.65 22.64 38.76
C PRO A 30 39.58 23.53 39.44
N LEU A 31 38.82 22.88 40.34
CA LEU A 31 37.73 23.30 41.23
C LEU A 31 37.53 24.80 41.54
N GLY A 32 36.28 25.23 41.40
CA GLY A 32 35.71 26.41 42.06
C GLY A 32 34.24 26.18 42.40
N SER A 33 33.92 26.15 43.69
CA SER A 33 32.58 26.09 44.26
C SER A 33 31.81 27.39 44.02
N GLY A 34 30.61 27.31 43.44
CA GLY A 34 29.74 28.47 43.27
C GLY A 34 28.34 28.03 42.88
N SER A 35 27.44 28.04 43.85
CA SER A 35 26.01 27.82 43.72
C SER A 35 25.35 28.79 42.74
N GLN A 36 24.84 28.29 41.62
CA GLN A 36 23.76 28.93 40.87
C GLN A 36 22.80 27.86 40.37
N SER A 37 21.62 27.83 40.98
CA SER A 37 20.45 27.10 40.51
C SER A 37 20.00 27.68 39.18
N HIS A 38 20.57 27.19 38.09
CA HIS A 38 19.93 27.24 36.78
C HIS A 38 19.08 25.99 36.66
N ASP A 39 17.77 26.15 36.87
CA ASP A 39 16.78 25.23 36.34
C ASP A 39 16.86 25.27 34.80
N ALA A 40 17.85 24.56 34.27
CA ALA A 40 17.83 24.10 32.90
C ALA A 40 16.77 23.01 32.85
N LEU A 41 15.52 23.42 32.60
CA LEU A 41 14.49 22.52 32.10
C LEU A 41 15.09 21.82 30.87
N CYS A 42 15.50 20.57 31.07
CA CYS A 42 15.71 19.64 29.96
C CYS A 42 14.51 19.80 29.03
N PRO A 43 14.69 20.00 27.72
CA PRO A 43 13.55 19.86 26.82
C PRO A 43 13.03 18.45 27.05
N GLU A 44 11.84 18.33 27.64
CA GLU A 44 11.18 17.04 27.79
C GLU A 44 11.28 16.35 26.43
N ASP A 45 11.79 15.11 26.42
CA ASP A 45 11.78 14.22 25.26
C ASP A 45 10.32 13.91 24.92
N LYS A 46 9.62 14.91 24.38
CA LYS A 46 8.24 14.79 23.92
C LYS A 46 8.27 13.84 22.76
N GLU A 47 7.57 12.72 22.93
CA GLU A 47 7.40 11.71 21.91
C GLU A 47 7.06 12.37 20.57
N PRO A 48 7.76 12.02 19.47
CA PRO A 48 7.58 12.70 18.20
C PRO A 48 6.13 12.58 17.73
N ILE A 49 5.48 13.72 17.50
CA ILE A 49 4.07 13.78 17.09
C ILE A 49 3.90 13.04 15.76
N LYS A 50 3.12 11.95 15.77
CA LYS A 50 2.78 11.14 14.60
C LYS A 50 1.49 11.65 13.96
N TYR A 51 1.53 11.94 12.66
CA TYR A 51 0.37 12.33 11.87
C TYR A 51 -0.46 11.15 11.38
N GLY A 52 0.18 10.00 11.13
CA GLY A 52 -0.46 8.80 10.59
C GLY A 52 0.53 7.92 9.84
N GLU A 53 0.00 6.91 9.15
CA GLU A 53 0.77 5.98 8.32
C GLU A 53 0.12 5.78 6.94
N LEU A 54 0.96 5.71 5.91
CA LEU A 54 0.61 5.20 4.59
C LEU A 54 1.07 3.75 4.48
N ILE A 55 0.20 2.87 3.99
CA ILE A 55 0.47 1.44 3.79
C ILE A 55 0.18 1.09 2.33
N VAL A 56 1.12 0.46 1.64
CA VAL A 56 0.90 -0.03 0.27
C VAL A 56 0.10 -1.32 0.32
N LEU A 57 -1.03 -1.38 -0.38
CA LEU A 57 -1.80 -2.61 -0.53
C LEU A 57 -1.05 -3.63 -1.40
N GLY A 58 -1.34 -4.91 -1.19
CA GLY A 58 -0.89 -5.99 -2.07
C GLY A 58 0.54 -6.51 -1.84
N HIS A 59 1.19 -6.09 -0.75
CA HIS A 59 2.54 -6.53 -0.40
C HIS A 59 2.66 -7.27 0.94
N ASN A 60 1.56 -7.45 1.68
CA ASN A 60 1.51 -8.13 2.96
C ASN A 60 2.67 -7.70 3.89
N GLY A 61 2.87 -6.40 4.04
CA GLY A 61 3.85 -5.85 4.98
C GLY A 61 5.32 -6.00 4.57
N SER A 62 5.64 -6.36 3.32
CA SER A 62 6.98 -6.11 2.75
C SER A 62 6.98 -6.14 1.23
N LEU A 63 7.72 -5.23 0.60
CA LEU A 63 7.93 -5.25 -0.85
C LEU A 63 8.73 -6.49 -1.28
N ALA A 64 8.50 -6.98 -2.51
CA ALA A 64 9.23 -8.13 -3.05
C ALA A 64 10.76 -7.93 -3.10
N SER A 65 11.22 -6.68 -3.28
CA SER A 65 12.64 -6.31 -3.22
C SER A 65 13.18 -6.11 -1.79
N GLY A 66 12.33 -6.34 -0.79
CA GLY A 66 12.54 -5.94 0.60
C GLY A 66 12.32 -4.44 0.83
N ASP A 67 12.10 -4.10 2.09
CA ASP A 67 11.94 -2.73 2.56
C ASP A 67 13.32 -2.11 2.83
N LYS A 68 13.72 -1.13 2.01
CA LYS A 68 15.02 -0.45 2.10
C LYS A 68 14.88 1.06 1.89
N GLY A 69 15.29 1.82 2.90
CA GLY A 69 15.28 3.28 2.87
C GLY A 69 13.89 3.85 2.57
N ARG A 70 13.74 4.51 1.41
CA ARG A 70 12.48 5.16 0.99
C ARG A 70 11.53 4.24 0.20
N ARG A 71 11.99 3.04 -0.17
CA ARG A 71 11.18 1.98 -0.79
C ARG A 71 10.79 0.99 0.31
N ARG A 72 9.54 1.07 0.77
CA ARG A 72 9.02 0.28 1.89
C ARG A 72 7.53 0.03 1.70
N SER A 73 6.95 -0.97 2.36
CA SER A 73 5.50 -1.20 2.28
C SER A 73 4.70 -0.24 3.18
N ARG A 74 5.39 0.47 4.09
CA ARG A 74 4.76 1.38 5.05
C ARG A 74 5.59 2.64 5.29
N LEU A 75 4.95 3.80 5.36
CA LEU A 75 5.56 5.07 5.72
C LEU A 75 4.79 5.75 6.86
N ALA A 76 5.43 5.91 8.02
CA ALA A 76 4.93 6.78 9.09
C ALA A 76 5.31 8.24 8.86
N LEU A 77 4.33 9.14 9.02
CA LEU A 77 4.50 10.58 8.91
C LEU A 77 4.58 11.18 10.30
N TYR A 78 5.67 11.87 10.59
CA TYR A 78 5.89 12.56 11.87
C TYR A 78 6.07 14.06 11.66
N LYS A 79 5.75 14.85 12.69
CA LYS A 79 6.06 16.27 12.74
C LYS A 79 7.57 16.46 12.65
N ARG A 80 8.03 17.06 11.55
CA ARG A 80 9.44 17.42 11.41
C ARG A 80 9.82 18.58 12.35
N PRO A 81 11.10 18.64 12.79
CA PRO A 81 11.61 19.74 13.59
C PRO A 81 11.32 21.10 12.94
N LYS A 82 11.66 21.24 11.65
CA LYS A 82 11.39 22.43 10.83
C LYS A 82 10.23 22.18 9.86
N SER A 83 9.36 23.18 9.68
CA SER A 83 8.32 23.14 8.65
C SER A 83 8.95 23.11 7.24
N ASN A 84 8.26 22.46 6.30
CA ASN A 84 8.73 22.33 4.92
C ASN A 84 7.60 22.45 3.88
N GLY A 85 6.37 22.74 4.30
CA GLY A 85 5.25 22.87 3.40
C GLY A 85 5.26 24.16 2.63
N VAL A 86 4.33 24.25 1.71
CA VAL A 86 4.17 25.41 0.82
C VAL A 86 2.69 25.64 0.62
N LYS A 87 2.29 26.90 0.46
CA LYS A 87 0.93 27.30 0.09
C LYS A 87 0.98 28.14 -1.19
N PRO A 88 -0.09 28.20 -2.00
CA PRO A 88 -0.18 29.16 -3.09
C PRO A 88 0.01 30.59 -2.55
N ASP A 89 0.89 31.36 -3.18
CA ASP A 89 1.14 32.76 -2.82
C ASP A 89 1.72 33.52 -4.03
N VAL A 90 1.63 34.86 -4.01
CA VAL A 90 2.06 35.79 -5.07
C VAL A 90 3.56 36.14 -4.95
N ILE A 91 4.33 35.39 -4.15
CA ILE A 91 5.75 35.57 -3.75
C ILE A 91 5.90 36.38 -2.45
N HIS A 92 5.88 35.69 -1.30
CA HIS A 92 6.93 35.63 -0.25
C HIS A 92 6.39 34.99 1.05
N ASN A 93 7.33 34.61 1.93
CA ASN A 93 7.26 33.58 2.99
C ASN A 93 6.04 33.56 3.91
N VAL A 94 5.55 32.34 4.19
CA VAL A 94 4.51 32.08 5.19
C VAL A 94 4.85 30.83 6.01
N SER A 95 4.51 30.88 7.30
CA SER A 95 4.33 29.72 8.18
C SER A 95 3.49 28.63 7.49
N THR A 96 4.14 27.54 7.09
CA THR A 96 3.53 26.48 6.26
C THR A 96 3.46 25.13 6.98
N PRO A 97 2.47 24.28 6.63
CA PRO A 97 2.31 22.92 7.16
C PRO A 97 3.49 22.00 6.81
N LEU A 98 3.47 20.72 7.20
CA LEU A 98 4.44 19.74 6.69
C LEU A 98 3.97 19.19 5.33
N VAL A 99 4.86 18.98 4.37
CA VAL A 99 4.56 18.25 3.11
C VAL A 99 5.45 17.02 2.97
N SER A 100 4.82 15.87 2.74
CA SER A 100 5.47 14.62 2.29
C SER A 100 5.12 14.33 0.83
N LYS A 101 6.09 13.99 -0.01
CA LYS A 101 5.89 13.71 -1.44
C LYS A 101 5.98 12.22 -1.74
N ILE A 102 5.06 11.73 -2.57
CA ILE A 102 4.96 10.32 -2.96
C ILE A 102 5.03 10.22 -4.48
N GLY A 103 5.73 9.21 -5.00
CA GLY A 103 5.79 8.93 -6.44
C GLY A 103 6.83 7.86 -6.78
N ARG A 104 7.03 7.55 -8.06
CA ARG A 104 7.99 6.52 -8.47
C ARG A 104 9.45 7.00 -8.56
N SER A 105 9.70 8.32 -8.54
CA SER A 105 11.08 8.84 -8.66
C SER A 105 11.90 8.51 -7.41
N THR A 106 13.18 8.18 -7.60
CA THR A 106 14.16 7.98 -6.52
C THR A 106 14.90 9.25 -6.12
N GLU A 107 14.57 10.40 -6.69
CA GLU A 107 15.19 11.68 -6.30
C GLU A 107 14.98 11.99 -4.83
N SER A 108 15.95 12.64 -4.20
CA SER A 108 16.01 12.87 -2.74
C SER A 108 14.78 13.56 -2.14
N MET A 109 14.03 14.30 -2.96
CA MET A 109 12.85 15.04 -2.54
C MET A 109 11.56 14.22 -2.40
N ILE A 110 11.53 12.98 -2.92
CA ILE A 110 10.43 12.02 -2.74
C ILE A 110 10.64 11.34 -1.39
N ASP A 111 9.65 11.44 -0.50
CA ASP A 111 9.71 10.83 0.83
C ASP A 111 9.31 9.35 0.79
N PHE A 112 8.37 8.99 -0.11
CA PHE A 112 7.89 7.63 -0.33
C PHE A 112 7.99 7.20 -1.78
N VAL A 113 8.85 6.23 -2.06
CA VAL A 113 9.00 5.68 -3.41
C VAL A 113 8.06 4.51 -3.58
N VAL A 114 7.08 4.64 -4.49
CA VAL A 114 6.07 3.62 -4.80
C VAL A 114 6.27 3.10 -6.21
N THR A 115 6.18 1.79 -6.37
CA THR A 115 6.23 1.08 -7.66
C THR A 115 4.91 0.38 -7.90
N ASP A 116 4.62 0.05 -9.16
CA ASP A 116 3.40 -0.65 -9.54
C ASP A 116 3.24 -1.95 -8.74
N THR A 117 2.06 -2.15 -8.18
CA THR A 117 1.68 -3.40 -7.54
C THR A 117 1.55 -4.44 -8.64
N ALA A 118 2.40 -5.46 -8.62
CA ALA A 118 2.36 -6.53 -9.61
C ALA A 118 0.97 -7.19 -9.58
N SER A 119 0.20 -7.03 -10.66
CA SER A 119 -1.10 -7.70 -10.80
C SER A 119 -0.83 -9.20 -10.95
N SER A 120 -1.13 -9.98 -9.91
CA SER A 120 -0.93 -11.44 -9.93
C SER A 120 -1.96 -12.21 -10.78
N GLY A 121 -2.76 -11.50 -11.60
CA GLY A 121 -3.72 -12.08 -12.55
C GLY A 121 -3.58 -11.40 -13.91
N GLY A 122 -2.81 -12.03 -14.81
CA GLY A 122 -2.65 -11.56 -16.18
C GLY A 122 -3.71 -12.17 -17.10
N GLY A 123 -4.67 -11.36 -17.54
CA GLY A 123 -5.50 -11.62 -18.70
C GLY A 123 -5.15 -10.64 -19.82
N GLY A 124 -4.37 -11.10 -20.80
CA GLY A 124 -4.38 -10.65 -22.20
C GLY A 124 -3.85 -9.25 -22.53
N GLN A 125 -2.55 -9.14 -22.84
CA GLN A 125 -2.08 -8.43 -24.04
C GLN A 125 -0.99 -9.29 -24.70
N GLY A 126 -1.19 -9.60 -25.98
CA GLY A 126 -0.41 -10.57 -26.74
C GLY A 126 1.07 -10.23 -26.81
N GLN A 127 1.92 -11.21 -26.49
CA GLN A 127 3.37 -11.17 -26.72
C GLN A 127 3.70 -12.02 -27.95
N GLY A 128 4.11 -11.35 -29.02
CA GLY A 128 4.91 -11.93 -30.09
C GLY A 128 6.27 -12.39 -29.56
N GLY A 129 6.78 -13.47 -30.15
CA GLY A 129 7.87 -14.28 -29.64
C GLY A 129 9.23 -13.60 -29.49
N ALA A 130 10.06 -14.26 -28.68
CA ALA A 130 11.40 -13.85 -28.28
C ALA A 130 12.40 -13.89 -29.44
N ASN A 131 13.17 -12.81 -29.57
CA ASN A 131 14.59 -12.86 -29.89
C ASN A 131 15.25 -11.51 -29.53
N GLY A 132 16.36 -11.57 -28.79
CA GLY A 132 17.45 -10.59 -28.78
C GLY A 132 17.17 -9.15 -28.34
N GLU A 133 17.82 -8.76 -27.24
CA GLU A 133 18.19 -7.37 -26.85
C GLU A 133 17.07 -6.37 -26.51
N GLY A 134 17.10 -5.87 -25.26
CA GLY A 134 16.29 -4.73 -24.82
C GLY A 134 14.88 -5.11 -24.34
N GLY A 135 14.78 -5.85 -23.24
CA GLY A 135 13.49 -6.11 -22.59
C GLY A 135 12.80 -4.80 -22.21
N GLN A 136 11.78 -4.41 -22.97
CA GLN A 136 10.92 -3.27 -22.66
C GLN A 136 10.22 -3.58 -21.33
N SER A 137 10.72 -2.98 -20.26
CA SER A 137 10.03 -2.95 -18.97
C SER A 137 8.63 -2.40 -19.19
N ALA A 138 7.61 -3.10 -18.69
CA ALA A 138 6.25 -2.58 -18.69
C ALA A 138 6.27 -1.15 -18.13
N GLN A 139 5.81 -0.18 -18.92
CA GLN A 139 5.90 1.23 -18.55
C GLN A 139 5.00 1.47 -17.33
N SER A 140 5.62 1.83 -16.20
CA SER A 140 4.94 2.22 -14.97
C SER A 140 3.93 3.33 -15.22
N THR A 141 2.70 3.17 -14.72
CA THR A 141 1.65 4.18 -14.85
C THR A 141 1.62 5.17 -13.69
N ILE A 142 2.44 4.92 -12.65
CA ILE A 142 2.60 5.81 -11.49
C ILE A 142 3.42 7.04 -11.87
N SER A 143 2.91 8.21 -11.52
CA SER A 143 3.62 9.48 -11.74
C SER A 143 4.93 9.56 -10.94
N ARG A 144 5.96 10.19 -11.51
CA ARG A 144 7.26 10.42 -10.84
C ARG A 144 7.10 11.18 -9.52
N TYR A 145 6.22 12.19 -9.52
CA TYR A 145 5.82 12.98 -8.36
C TYR A 145 4.28 12.95 -8.32
N ALA A 146 3.73 11.90 -7.72
CA ALA A 146 2.31 11.55 -7.85
C ALA A 146 1.40 12.42 -6.99
N CYS A 147 1.72 12.58 -5.70
CA CYS A 147 0.90 13.36 -4.78
C CYS A 147 1.71 13.95 -3.62
N ARG A 148 1.04 14.81 -2.84
CA ARG A 148 1.54 15.41 -1.60
C ARG A 148 0.54 15.14 -0.48
N ILE A 149 1.05 14.72 0.68
CA ILE A 149 0.28 14.74 1.93
C ILE A 149 0.76 15.91 2.76
N MET A 150 -0.18 16.79 3.10
CA MET A 150 0.06 18.02 3.85
C MET A 150 -0.55 17.91 5.23
N CYS A 151 0.26 17.97 6.28
CA CYS A 151 -0.21 17.84 7.67
C CYS A 151 -0.10 19.17 8.42
N GLU A 152 -1.19 19.58 9.08
CA GLU A 152 -1.19 20.73 9.97
C GLU A 152 -0.22 20.51 11.14
N ARG A 153 0.48 21.57 11.56
CA ARG A 153 1.51 21.49 12.62
C ARG A 153 0.96 21.71 14.03
N SER A 154 -0.26 22.20 14.13
CA SER A 154 -1.06 22.38 15.34
C SER A 154 -2.18 21.34 15.38
N ALA A 155 -2.68 21.06 16.58
CA ALA A 155 -3.89 20.26 16.74
C ALA A 155 -5.04 20.86 15.89
N PRO A 156 -5.89 20.02 15.26
CA PRO A 156 -5.99 18.57 15.41
C PRO A 156 -5.04 17.76 14.50
N TYR A 157 -4.03 18.41 13.88
CA TYR A 157 -3.03 17.77 13.03
C TYR A 157 -3.58 17.16 11.74
N THR A 158 -4.61 17.80 11.17
CA THR A 158 -5.29 17.39 9.96
C THR A 158 -4.33 17.08 8.82
N ALA A 159 -4.50 15.92 8.17
CA ALA A 159 -3.79 15.55 6.95
C ALA A 159 -4.68 15.77 5.73
N ARG A 160 -4.15 16.41 4.68
CA ARG A 160 -4.82 16.65 3.40
C ARG A 160 -3.99 16.13 2.24
N ILE A 161 -4.64 15.66 1.19
CA ILE A 161 -3.98 15.17 -0.03
C ILE A 161 -4.13 16.17 -1.19
N TYR A 162 -3.07 16.28 -1.98
CA TYR A 162 -3.04 17.10 -3.20
C TYR A 162 -2.41 16.29 -4.32
N ALA A 163 -2.94 16.42 -5.54
CA ALA A 163 -2.32 15.79 -6.69
C ALA A 163 -1.01 16.49 -7.09
N ALA A 164 -0.17 15.73 -7.78
CA ALA A 164 1.20 16.06 -8.14
C ALA A 164 2.14 16.31 -6.94
N GLY A 165 3.43 16.13 -7.18
CA GLY A 165 4.49 16.59 -6.30
C GLY A 165 5.41 17.56 -7.03
N PHE A 166 6.13 18.38 -6.26
CA PHE A 166 7.17 19.23 -6.82
C PHE A 166 8.32 18.36 -7.35
N ASP A 167 9.00 18.83 -8.37
CA ASP A 167 10.26 18.30 -8.91
C ASP A 167 11.51 18.95 -8.27
N SER A 168 12.71 18.54 -8.69
CA SER A 168 13.97 19.04 -8.12
C SER A 168 14.13 20.56 -8.24
N SER A 169 13.44 21.16 -9.21
CA SER A 169 13.37 22.60 -9.45
C SER A 169 12.28 23.29 -8.62
N LYS A 170 11.62 22.57 -7.71
CA LYS A 170 10.50 23.01 -6.87
C LYS A 170 9.27 23.44 -7.66
N ASN A 171 9.06 22.83 -8.84
CA ASN A 171 7.94 23.12 -9.72
C ASN A 171 6.99 21.93 -9.85
N ILE A 172 5.72 22.19 -10.13
CA ILE A 172 4.77 21.16 -10.55
C ILE A 172 4.57 21.34 -12.05
N PHE A 173 5.02 20.34 -12.81
CA PHE A 173 4.78 20.29 -14.24
C PHE A 173 3.55 19.44 -14.55
N LEU A 174 2.58 20.03 -15.23
CA LEU A 174 1.44 19.33 -15.80
C LEU A 174 1.65 19.15 -17.30
N GLY A 175 1.65 17.90 -17.76
CA GLY A 175 1.86 17.57 -19.17
C GLY A 175 0.81 18.20 -20.09
N GLU A 176 1.07 18.18 -21.39
CA GLU A 176 0.19 18.82 -22.38
C GLU A 176 -1.24 18.27 -22.37
N ARG A 177 -1.40 16.96 -22.12
CA ARG A 177 -2.70 16.29 -22.04
C ARG A 177 -3.40 16.45 -20.68
N ALA A 178 -2.78 17.10 -19.71
CA ALA A 178 -3.36 17.33 -18.39
C ALA A 178 -4.47 18.40 -18.47
N ALA A 179 -5.60 18.13 -17.81
CA ALA A 179 -6.66 19.11 -17.65
C ALA A 179 -6.16 20.28 -16.79
N LYS A 180 -6.28 21.51 -17.29
CA LYS A 180 -5.83 22.72 -16.61
C LYS A 180 -6.80 23.86 -16.90
N TRP A 181 -7.11 24.66 -15.90
CA TRP A 181 -8.09 25.73 -16.00
C TRP A 181 -7.77 26.86 -15.02
N ARG A 182 -8.38 28.02 -15.28
CA ARG A 182 -8.44 29.11 -14.30
C ARG A 182 -9.64 28.92 -13.38
N THR A 183 -9.42 29.02 -12.08
CA THR A 183 -10.47 29.05 -11.07
C THR A 183 -11.11 30.43 -10.99
N SER A 184 -12.25 30.53 -10.30
CA SER A 184 -13.03 31.79 -10.18
C SER A 184 -12.27 32.91 -9.49
N ASP A 185 -11.31 32.57 -8.62
CA ASP A 185 -10.38 33.49 -7.96
C ASP A 185 -9.17 33.88 -8.83
N GLY A 186 -9.13 33.43 -10.09
CA GLY A 186 -8.07 33.74 -11.06
C GLY A 186 -6.81 32.88 -10.95
N LEU A 187 -6.74 31.96 -9.96
CA LEU A 187 -5.64 31.02 -9.82
C LEU A 187 -5.70 29.92 -10.89
N MET A 188 -4.61 29.18 -11.06
CA MET A 188 -4.56 28.00 -11.92
C MET A 188 -4.74 26.73 -11.07
N ASP A 189 -5.57 25.82 -11.55
CA ASP A 189 -5.69 24.46 -11.03
C ASP A 189 -5.65 23.46 -12.20
N GLY A 190 -5.45 22.19 -11.87
CA GLY A 190 -5.38 21.14 -12.87
C GLY A 190 -5.42 19.74 -12.26
N LEU A 191 -5.58 18.76 -13.14
CA LEU A 191 -5.51 17.34 -12.80
C LEU A 191 -4.26 16.75 -13.44
N THR A 192 -3.60 15.82 -12.76
CA THR A 192 -2.49 15.06 -13.37
C THR A 192 -3.02 14.19 -14.51
N THR A 193 -2.16 13.76 -15.44
CA THR A 193 -2.59 12.98 -16.62
C THR A 193 -3.46 11.79 -16.24
N ASN A 194 -3.02 10.95 -15.29
CA ASN A 194 -3.73 9.73 -14.88
C ASN A 194 -4.62 9.91 -13.63
N GLY A 195 -4.61 11.10 -13.02
CA GLY A 195 -5.35 11.40 -11.80
C GLY A 195 -4.77 10.76 -10.53
N VAL A 196 -5.08 11.39 -9.40
CA VAL A 196 -4.91 10.83 -8.05
C VAL A 196 -6.31 10.63 -7.50
N LEU A 197 -6.69 9.38 -7.26
CA LEU A 197 -8.04 9.06 -6.80
C LEU A 197 -8.03 8.82 -5.30
N VAL A 198 -9.10 9.22 -4.63
CA VAL A 198 -9.29 9.02 -3.18
C VAL A 198 -10.69 8.49 -2.92
N MET A 199 -10.80 7.52 -2.02
CA MET A 199 -12.07 7.03 -1.50
C MET A 199 -11.99 7.06 0.03
N HIS A 200 -12.98 7.70 0.65
CA HIS A 200 -13.20 7.61 2.09
C HIS A 200 -14.24 6.53 2.37
N PRO A 201 -13.99 5.57 3.28
CA PRO A 201 -15.02 4.61 3.70
C PRO A 201 -16.30 5.34 4.11
N ALA A 202 -17.46 4.78 3.76
CA ALA A 202 -18.73 5.25 4.27
C ALA A 202 -18.87 4.74 5.72
N GLY A 203 -18.62 5.63 6.69
CA GLY A 203 -18.61 5.30 8.12
C GLY A 203 -17.21 5.19 8.72
N GLU A 204 -17.14 4.70 9.95
CA GLU A 204 -15.86 4.46 10.62
C GLU A 204 -15.21 3.18 10.06
N PHE A 205 -13.97 3.31 9.58
CA PHE A 205 -13.27 2.24 8.86
C PHE A 205 -13.25 0.89 9.59
N VAL A 206 -13.05 0.90 10.92
CA VAL A 206 -12.89 -0.34 11.70
C VAL A 206 -14.24 -0.95 12.09
N SER A 207 -15.28 -0.18 12.36
CA SER A 207 -16.55 -0.70 12.87
C SER A 207 -17.41 -1.29 11.76
N GLU A 208 -17.68 -0.52 10.70
CA GLU A 208 -18.54 -0.92 9.57
C GLU A 208 -17.99 -0.33 8.25
N PRO A 209 -16.95 -0.94 7.65
CA PRO A 209 -16.40 -0.43 6.40
C PRO A 209 -17.39 -0.68 5.25
N ALA A 210 -18.14 0.34 4.88
CA ALA A 210 -18.87 0.37 3.62
C ALA A 210 -18.05 1.12 2.55
N PRO A 211 -18.14 0.73 1.28
CA PRO A 211 -17.44 1.41 0.20
C PRO A 211 -17.92 2.86 0.08
N GLY A 212 -16.97 3.79 -0.02
CA GLY A 212 -17.26 5.16 -0.39
C GLY A 212 -17.28 5.38 -1.90
N VAL A 213 -17.39 6.63 -2.29
CA VAL A 213 -17.29 7.05 -3.69
C VAL A 213 -15.86 7.46 -3.99
N TRP A 214 -15.29 6.93 -5.07
CA TRP A 214 -13.99 7.39 -5.58
C TRP A 214 -14.12 8.80 -6.16
N ARG A 215 -13.21 9.68 -5.75
CA ARG A 215 -13.08 11.05 -6.23
C ARG A 215 -11.70 11.29 -6.80
N GLU A 216 -11.61 12.25 -7.70
CA GLU A 216 -10.34 12.73 -8.21
C GLU A 216 -9.92 14.02 -7.50
N ILE A 217 -8.67 14.09 -7.03
CA ILE A 217 -8.12 15.25 -6.33
C ILE A 217 -7.30 16.09 -7.29
N SER A 218 -7.49 17.41 -7.26
CA SER A 218 -6.72 18.35 -8.08
C SER A 218 -5.37 18.73 -7.47
N VAL A 219 -4.55 19.45 -8.25
CA VAL A 219 -3.27 19.99 -7.78
C VAL A 219 -3.45 20.99 -6.63
N CYS A 220 -4.54 21.76 -6.65
CA CYS A 220 -4.91 22.68 -5.58
C CYS A 220 -5.76 22.04 -4.48
N GLY A 221 -6.10 20.75 -4.59
CA GLY A 221 -6.80 19.99 -3.55
C GLY A 221 -8.33 20.07 -3.62
N ASN A 222 -8.88 20.53 -4.74
CA ASN A 222 -10.31 20.47 -5.01
C ASN A 222 -10.74 19.03 -5.34
N VAL A 223 -11.98 18.69 -4.99
CA VAL A 223 -12.55 17.34 -5.16
C VAL A 223 -13.46 17.30 -6.38
N PHE A 224 -13.21 16.35 -7.27
CA PHE A 224 -13.98 16.14 -8.49
C PHE A 224 -14.57 14.73 -8.53
N ALA A 225 -15.73 14.59 -9.16
CA ALA A 225 -16.19 13.29 -9.63
C ALA A 225 -15.17 12.70 -10.63
N LEU A 226 -15.22 11.38 -10.80
CA LEU A 226 -14.36 10.70 -11.77
C LEU A 226 -14.61 11.22 -13.19
N ARG A 227 -13.57 11.16 -14.00
CA ARG A 227 -13.69 11.31 -15.46
C ARG A 227 -14.43 10.10 -16.04
N GLU A 228 -14.93 10.25 -17.26
CA GLU A 228 -15.56 9.14 -17.99
C GLU A 228 -14.63 7.94 -18.15
N THR A 229 -13.38 8.20 -18.53
CA THR A 229 -12.30 7.21 -18.53
C THR A 229 -11.07 7.82 -17.89
N ARG A 230 -10.27 6.97 -17.25
CA ARG A 230 -8.99 7.38 -16.70
C ARG A 230 -8.12 7.95 -17.80
N SER A 231 -7.49 9.08 -17.49
CA SER A 231 -6.66 9.86 -18.42
C SER A 231 -7.41 10.64 -19.51
N ALA A 232 -8.75 10.65 -19.51
CA ALA A 232 -9.52 11.56 -20.35
C ALA A 232 -9.18 13.03 -20.05
N GLN A 233 -9.17 13.91 -21.05
CA GLN A 233 -8.89 15.33 -20.83
C GLN A 233 -10.04 16.08 -20.14
N GLN A 234 -11.26 15.57 -20.32
CA GLN A 234 -12.44 16.15 -19.69
C GLN A 234 -12.45 15.81 -18.19
N ARG A 235 -12.38 16.85 -17.35
CA ARG A 235 -12.54 16.71 -15.89
C ARG A 235 -13.98 16.32 -15.54
N GLY A 236 -14.15 15.59 -14.44
CA GLY A 236 -15.45 15.36 -13.84
C GLY A 236 -16.05 16.64 -13.23
N LYS A 237 -17.25 16.52 -12.66
CA LYS A 237 -17.95 17.62 -11.98
C LYS A 237 -17.27 17.97 -10.65
N LEU A 238 -17.15 19.25 -10.33
CA LEU A 238 -16.70 19.71 -9.00
C LEU A 238 -17.68 19.24 -7.92
N VAL A 239 -17.15 18.77 -6.79
CA VAL A 239 -17.92 18.29 -5.64
C VAL A 239 -17.58 19.17 -4.44
N GLU A 240 -18.38 20.20 -4.22
CA GLU A 240 -18.09 21.27 -3.24
C GLU A 240 -18.33 20.84 -1.78
N ASN A 241 -19.13 19.80 -1.56
CA ASN A 241 -19.50 19.31 -0.24
C ASN A 241 -18.55 18.22 0.30
N GLU A 242 -17.50 17.88 -0.45
CA GLU A 242 -16.48 16.92 -0.04
C GLU A 242 -15.11 17.60 0.11
N SER A 243 -14.21 16.97 0.86
CA SER A 243 -12.92 17.56 1.24
C SER A 243 -11.78 16.61 0.91
N ASN A 244 -10.60 17.17 0.63
CA ASN A 244 -9.36 16.41 0.47
C ASN A 244 -8.71 16.00 1.81
N MET A 245 -9.44 16.09 2.91
CA MET A 245 -8.98 15.69 4.25
C MET A 245 -8.98 14.17 4.39
N LEU A 246 -7.82 13.60 4.69
CA LEU A 246 -7.67 12.16 4.89
C LEU A 246 -8.23 11.71 6.24
N GLN A 247 -9.17 10.77 6.19
CA GLN A 247 -9.82 10.10 7.32
C GLN A 247 -9.20 8.71 7.54
N ASP A 248 -9.31 8.13 8.74
CA ASP A 248 -8.84 6.74 8.95
C ASP A 248 -9.49 5.81 7.93
N GLY A 249 -8.71 4.98 7.26
CA GLY A 249 -9.23 4.10 6.23
C GLY A 249 -9.27 4.68 4.81
N SER A 250 -8.88 5.94 4.61
CA SER A 250 -8.88 6.53 3.26
C SER A 250 -7.98 5.75 2.32
N LEU A 251 -8.51 5.36 1.16
CA LEU A 251 -7.76 4.74 0.08
C LEU A 251 -7.32 5.79 -0.93
N ILE A 252 -6.08 5.68 -1.40
CA ILE A 252 -5.46 6.59 -2.36
C ILE A 252 -4.92 5.77 -3.52
N ASP A 253 -5.46 5.95 -4.72
CA ASP A 253 -4.97 5.29 -5.92
C ASP A 253 -4.06 6.21 -6.74
N LEU A 254 -2.85 5.72 -7.03
CA LEU A 254 -1.79 6.44 -7.74
C LEU A 254 -1.58 5.93 -9.18
N CYS A 255 -2.56 5.25 -9.75
CA CYS A 255 -2.49 4.65 -11.08
C CYS A 255 -1.40 3.59 -11.19
N GLY A 256 -1.54 2.51 -10.44
CA GLY A 256 -0.59 1.39 -10.44
C GLY A 256 -0.33 0.86 -9.04
N ALA A 257 -0.59 1.66 -8.00
CA ALA A 257 -0.58 1.22 -6.61
C ALA A 257 -1.66 1.95 -5.82
N THR A 258 -2.27 1.23 -4.89
CA THR A 258 -3.24 1.79 -3.93
C THR A 258 -2.61 1.83 -2.54
N LEU A 259 -2.76 2.97 -1.86
CA LEU A 259 -2.31 3.19 -0.50
C LEU A 259 -3.50 3.29 0.45
N LEU A 260 -3.33 2.79 1.66
CA LEU A 260 -4.23 3.00 2.78
C LEU A 260 -3.63 4.05 3.73
N TRP A 261 -4.40 5.06 4.08
CA TRP A 261 -4.07 6.01 5.15
C TRP A 261 -4.68 5.54 6.48
N ARG A 262 -3.84 5.44 7.52
CA ARG A 262 -4.26 5.19 8.89
C ARG A 262 -3.92 6.37 9.79
N THR A 263 -4.89 6.85 10.55
CA THR A 263 -4.68 7.91 11.55
C THR A 263 -4.06 7.32 12.83
N PRO A 264 -3.48 8.15 13.71
CA PRO A 264 -2.97 7.67 15.00
C PRO A 264 -4.04 6.97 15.84
N SER A 265 -5.29 7.45 15.82
CA SER A 265 -6.41 6.80 16.51
C SER A 265 -6.77 5.45 15.90
N GLY A 266 -6.79 5.35 14.57
CA GLY A 266 -7.03 4.07 13.89
C GLY A 266 -5.96 3.03 14.19
N LEU A 267 -4.69 3.43 14.14
CA LEU A 267 -3.54 2.54 14.40
C LEU A 267 -3.57 1.93 15.81
N ARG A 268 -4.12 2.62 16.82
CA ARG A 268 -4.25 2.06 18.18
C ARG A 268 -5.16 0.83 18.26
N HIS A 269 -6.07 0.68 17.30
CA HIS A 269 -6.99 -0.46 17.23
C HIS A 269 -6.49 -1.58 16.31
N THR A 270 -5.31 -1.42 15.70
CA THR A 270 -4.74 -2.44 14.81
C THR A 270 -4.01 -3.52 15.60
N PRO A 271 -4.14 -4.80 15.22
CA PRO A 271 -3.41 -5.88 15.86
C PRO A 271 -1.90 -5.71 15.63
N THR A 272 -1.14 -5.92 16.71
CA THR A 272 0.33 -5.98 16.66
C THR A 272 0.81 -7.29 16.04
N LEU A 273 2.04 -7.33 15.54
CA LEU A 273 2.65 -8.58 15.05
C LEU A 273 2.66 -9.68 16.12
N LYS A 274 2.83 -9.31 17.40
CA LYS A 274 2.76 -10.25 18.52
C LYS A 274 1.36 -10.88 18.67
N GLN A 275 0.30 -10.08 18.51
CA GLN A 275 -1.07 -10.60 18.55
C GLN A 275 -1.38 -11.50 17.34
N LEU A 276 -0.96 -11.11 16.13
CA LEU A 276 -1.11 -11.95 14.95
C LEU A 276 -0.36 -13.29 15.09
N GLU A 277 0.82 -13.27 15.69
CA GLU A 277 1.60 -14.47 16.00
C GLU A 277 0.93 -15.34 17.08
N SER A 278 0.26 -14.74 18.07
CA SER A 278 -0.56 -15.47 19.06
C SER A 278 -1.72 -16.21 18.39
N LEU A 279 -2.47 -15.52 17.52
CA LEU A 279 -3.58 -16.13 16.77
C LEU A 279 -3.10 -17.31 15.91
N ARG A 280 -1.91 -17.19 15.30
CA ARG A 280 -1.28 -18.30 14.57
C ARG A 280 -0.95 -19.48 15.50
N GLN A 281 -0.39 -19.21 16.68
CA GLN A 281 -0.05 -20.24 17.65
C GLN A 281 -1.29 -20.97 18.16
N GLU A 282 -2.39 -20.25 18.41
CA GLU A 282 -3.68 -20.81 18.79
C GLU A 282 -4.24 -21.73 17.70
N LEU A 283 -4.22 -21.31 16.42
CA LEU A 283 -4.60 -22.17 15.29
C LEU A 283 -3.79 -23.48 15.25
N ASN A 284 -2.48 -23.38 15.46
CA ASN A 284 -1.61 -24.56 15.44
C ASN A 284 -1.80 -25.44 16.69
N ALA A 285 -2.11 -24.84 17.84
CA ALA A 285 -2.40 -25.55 19.08
C ALA A 285 -3.69 -26.37 18.99
N ALA A 286 -4.63 -25.99 18.12
CA ALA A 286 -5.81 -26.79 17.80
C ALA A 286 -5.48 -28.08 17.01
N ARG A 287 -4.21 -28.27 16.60
CA ARG A 287 -3.71 -29.45 15.88
C ARG A 287 -4.61 -29.88 14.72
N PRO A 288 -4.85 -29.01 13.72
CA PRO A 288 -5.67 -29.36 12.56
C PRO A 288 -5.08 -30.56 11.83
N GLN A 289 -5.92 -31.51 11.42
CA GLN A 289 -5.48 -32.75 10.76
C GLN A 289 -5.71 -32.69 9.24
N CYS A 290 -4.77 -33.27 8.48
CA CYS A 290 -4.95 -33.56 7.07
C CYS A 290 -5.72 -34.87 6.89
N PRO A 291 -6.92 -34.87 6.28
CA PRO A 291 -7.74 -36.08 6.17
C PRO A 291 -7.11 -37.18 5.30
N VAL A 292 -6.32 -36.78 4.31
CA VAL A 292 -5.69 -37.71 3.34
C VAL A 292 -4.26 -38.07 3.74
N GLY A 293 -3.54 -37.13 4.35
CA GLY A 293 -2.13 -37.30 4.72
C GLY A 293 -1.92 -37.84 6.13
N PHE A 294 -2.97 -37.90 6.95
CA PHE A 294 -2.92 -38.33 8.36
C PHE A 294 -1.81 -37.63 9.17
N ASN A 295 -1.56 -36.36 8.84
CA ASN A 295 -0.55 -35.53 9.49
C ASN A 295 -1.18 -34.26 10.04
N THR A 296 -0.64 -33.80 11.17
CA THR A 296 -1.02 -32.50 11.75
C THR A 296 -0.46 -31.37 10.87
N LEU A 297 -1.32 -30.43 10.53
CA LEU A 297 -1.02 -29.23 9.76
C LEU A 297 -0.56 -28.11 10.70
N ALA A 298 0.26 -27.21 10.17
CA ALA A 298 0.73 -26.05 10.92
C ALA A 298 1.00 -24.88 9.97
N PHE A 299 0.48 -23.70 10.33
CA PHE A 299 0.81 -22.46 9.64
C PHE A 299 2.28 -22.07 9.91
N PRO A 300 3.04 -21.68 8.87
CA PRO A 300 4.40 -21.19 9.02
C PRO A 300 4.44 -19.87 9.79
N SER A 301 5.57 -19.54 10.41
CA SER A 301 5.76 -18.24 11.09
C SER A 301 5.53 -17.07 10.12
N LEU A 302 5.01 -15.95 10.60
CA LEU A 302 4.81 -14.73 9.80
C LEU A 302 6.11 -14.14 9.22
N ALA A 303 7.27 -14.57 9.72
CA ALA A 303 8.58 -14.24 9.16
C ALA A 303 8.92 -15.04 7.88
N GLN A 304 8.31 -16.21 7.68
CA GLN A 304 8.53 -17.09 6.53
C GLN A 304 7.44 -16.85 5.48
N ARG A 305 7.77 -16.04 4.46
CA ARG A 305 6.79 -15.46 3.53
C ARG A 305 6.82 -16.01 2.11
N ALA A 306 7.73 -16.93 1.79
CA ALA A 306 8.00 -17.32 0.40
C ALA A 306 8.15 -18.83 0.18
N THR A 307 8.40 -19.61 1.23
CA THR A 307 8.61 -21.05 1.12
C THR A 307 7.43 -21.81 1.68
N ILE A 308 6.88 -22.72 0.86
CA ILE A 308 5.78 -23.60 1.27
C ILE A 308 6.35 -24.68 2.17
N ASP A 309 5.82 -24.79 3.40
CA ASP A 309 6.18 -25.87 4.32
C ASP A 309 5.40 -27.16 4.00
N LYS A 310 5.99 -28.33 4.27
CA LYS A 310 5.34 -29.63 4.04
C LYS A 310 4.04 -29.80 4.84
N LYS A 311 3.97 -29.20 6.04
CA LYS A 311 2.79 -29.24 6.92
C LYS A 311 1.86 -28.05 6.72
N GLN A 312 2.16 -27.16 5.78
CA GLN A 312 1.34 -25.99 5.54
C GLN A 312 -0.09 -26.40 5.14
N PRO A 313 -1.13 -25.75 5.68
CA PRO A 313 -2.49 -25.95 5.24
C PRO A 313 -2.71 -25.46 3.80
N TRP A 314 -3.51 -26.21 3.06
CA TRP A 314 -4.00 -25.92 1.71
C TRP A 314 -5.51 -26.04 1.70
N VAL A 315 -6.19 -25.32 0.82
CA VAL A 315 -7.65 -25.25 0.80
C VAL A 315 -8.20 -25.49 -0.60
N TYR A 316 -9.35 -26.16 -0.66
CA TYR A 316 -10.20 -26.21 -1.85
C TYR A 316 -11.11 -24.98 -1.88
N MET A 317 -10.81 -24.03 -2.77
CA MET A 317 -11.41 -22.68 -2.73
C MET A 317 -12.91 -22.64 -3.02
N ASN A 318 -13.48 -23.70 -3.59
CA ASN A 318 -14.92 -23.78 -3.88
C ASN A 318 -15.73 -24.42 -2.73
N CYS A 319 -15.07 -24.98 -1.70
CA CYS A 319 -15.80 -25.62 -0.59
C CYS A 319 -15.19 -25.39 0.80
N GLY A 320 -14.02 -24.77 0.91
CA GLY A 320 -13.43 -24.37 2.18
C GLY A 320 -12.72 -25.50 2.95
N HIS A 321 -12.81 -26.74 2.49
CA HIS A 321 -12.13 -27.87 3.13
C HIS A 321 -10.60 -27.70 3.11
N VAL A 322 -10.00 -27.81 4.29
CA VAL A 322 -8.56 -27.63 4.49
C VAL A 322 -7.84 -28.97 4.64
N HIS A 323 -6.77 -29.15 3.87
CA HIS A 323 -5.96 -30.35 3.76
C HIS A 323 -4.46 -29.95 3.79
N GLY A 324 -3.57 -30.93 3.86
CA GLY A 324 -2.16 -30.75 3.51
C GLY A 324 -1.94 -30.95 2.02
N TYR A 325 -0.80 -30.50 1.48
CA TYR A 325 -0.49 -30.74 0.07
C TYR A 325 -0.52 -32.25 -0.26
N HIS A 326 -1.24 -32.62 -1.32
CA HIS A 326 -1.29 -33.99 -1.87
C HIS A 326 -1.46 -33.92 -3.38
N ASN A 327 -1.37 -35.03 -4.11
CA ASN A 327 -1.55 -35.04 -5.59
C ASN A 327 -2.88 -35.66 -6.06
N TRP A 328 -3.71 -36.17 -5.14
CA TRP A 328 -5.02 -36.73 -5.46
C TRP A 328 -5.98 -35.68 -6.07
N GLY A 329 -6.88 -36.13 -6.96
CA GLY A 329 -7.95 -35.30 -7.51
C GLY A 329 -7.52 -34.30 -8.59
N PHE A 330 -6.27 -34.36 -9.05
CA PHE A 330 -5.74 -33.50 -10.10
C PHE A 330 -6.30 -33.92 -11.48
N ARG A 331 -7.07 -33.03 -12.12
CA ARG A 331 -7.58 -33.23 -13.48
C ARG A 331 -6.64 -32.56 -14.48
N LYS A 332 -5.93 -33.36 -15.28
CA LYS A 332 -4.91 -32.87 -16.24
C LYS A 332 -5.51 -32.31 -17.53
N GLU A 333 -6.82 -32.39 -17.74
CA GLU A 333 -7.46 -32.03 -19.01
C GLU A 333 -8.16 -30.66 -18.93
N LYS A 334 -7.80 -29.79 -19.89
CA LYS A 334 -8.22 -28.37 -20.11
C LYS A 334 -7.41 -27.26 -19.44
N ALA A 335 -6.16 -27.48 -19.05
CA ALA A 335 -5.22 -26.37 -18.84
C ALA A 335 -4.77 -25.78 -20.19
N GLY A 336 -5.65 -25.01 -20.84
CA GLY A 336 -5.23 -24.08 -21.88
C GLY A 336 -4.33 -23.01 -21.24
N SER A 337 -3.02 -23.14 -21.44
CA SER A 337 -1.97 -22.10 -21.31
C SER A 337 -1.92 -21.18 -20.07
N SER A 338 -2.69 -21.40 -19.00
CA SER A 338 -2.76 -20.48 -17.84
C SER A 338 -2.20 -21.05 -16.53
N ALA A 339 -1.60 -22.25 -16.55
CA ALA A 339 -0.79 -22.72 -15.44
C ALA A 339 0.53 -21.93 -15.40
N VAL A 340 0.54 -20.79 -14.70
CA VAL A 340 1.78 -20.06 -14.43
C VAL A 340 2.58 -20.86 -13.41
N ALA A 341 3.44 -21.75 -13.91
CA ALA A 341 4.56 -22.24 -13.14
C ALA A 341 5.50 -21.05 -12.89
N LEU A 342 5.55 -20.56 -11.64
CA LEU A 342 6.63 -19.68 -11.21
C LEU A 342 7.91 -20.54 -11.14
N THR A 343 8.59 -20.69 -12.26
CA THR A 343 9.83 -21.47 -12.36
C THR A 343 10.98 -20.69 -11.72
N GLY A 344 11.29 -21.00 -10.47
CA GLY A 344 12.64 -20.88 -9.90
C GLY A 344 13.11 -22.29 -9.57
N GLY A 345 14.19 -22.75 -10.22
CA GLY A 345 14.67 -24.13 -10.12
C GLY A 345 14.89 -24.61 -8.68
N GLY A 346 14.35 -25.80 -8.36
CA GLY A 346 14.60 -26.51 -7.11
C GLY A 346 13.34 -26.79 -6.29
N GLY A 347 12.60 -27.85 -6.62
CA GLY A 347 11.78 -28.60 -5.65
C GLY A 347 10.63 -27.89 -4.90
N THR A 348 10.10 -26.77 -5.39
CA THR A 348 8.99 -26.05 -4.75
C THR A 348 7.65 -26.34 -5.46
N ALA A 349 6.61 -26.65 -4.68
CA ALA A 349 5.25 -26.84 -5.21
C ALA A 349 4.72 -25.52 -5.81
N PRO A 350 3.94 -25.56 -6.92
CA PRO A 350 3.46 -24.34 -7.58
C PRO A 350 2.43 -23.58 -6.72
N ALA A 351 2.41 -22.24 -6.83
CA ALA A 351 1.54 -21.34 -6.05
C ALA A 351 0.03 -21.59 -6.28
N THR A 352 -0.33 -22.15 -7.43
CA THR A 352 -1.66 -22.72 -7.70
C THR A 352 -1.45 -24.03 -8.45
N THR A 353 -2.24 -25.05 -8.12
CA THR A 353 -2.06 -26.39 -8.69
C THR A 353 -3.14 -26.77 -9.70
N GLY A 354 -3.81 -25.79 -10.31
CA GLY A 354 -4.97 -26.00 -11.17
C GLY A 354 -6.23 -26.41 -10.39
N GLU A 355 -7.26 -26.82 -11.13
CA GLU A 355 -8.49 -27.33 -10.54
C GLU A 355 -8.30 -28.74 -9.98
N ARG A 356 -8.86 -28.97 -8.80
CA ARG A 356 -8.82 -30.27 -8.12
C ARG A 356 -10.15 -30.62 -7.51
N GLU A 357 -10.44 -31.91 -7.54
CA GLU A 357 -11.59 -32.48 -6.84
C GLU A 357 -11.28 -32.59 -5.33
N CYS A 358 -12.21 -32.15 -4.49
CA CYS A 358 -12.10 -32.26 -3.04
C CYS A 358 -12.42 -33.69 -2.57
N PRO A 359 -11.54 -34.35 -1.79
CA PRO A 359 -11.79 -35.72 -1.30
C PRO A 359 -13.04 -35.84 -0.41
N MET A 360 -13.41 -34.76 0.28
CA MET A 360 -14.49 -34.76 1.26
C MET A 360 -15.87 -34.61 0.60
N CYS A 361 -15.99 -33.69 -0.36
CA CYS A 361 -17.30 -33.30 -0.92
C CYS A 361 -17.40 -33.41 -2.44
N ARG A 362 -16.33 -33.85 -3.13
CA ARG A 362 -16.25 -33.99 -4.59
C ARG A 362 -16.39 -32.69 -5.39
N GLY A 363 -16.49 -31.54 -4.72
CA GLY A 363 -16.45 -30.23 -5.36
C GLY A 363 -15.11 -30.00 -6.08
N VAL A 364 -15.15 -29.47 -7.30
CA VAL A 364 -13.96 -29.16 -8.10
C VAL A 364 -13.66 -27.68 -8.00
N GLY A 365 -12.41 -27.31 -7.76
CA GLY A 365 -11.99 -25.89 -7.75
C GLY A 365 -10.50 -25.71 -7.52
N PRO A 366 -10.03 -24.45 -7.46
CA PRO A 366 -8.63 -24.15 -7.18
C PRO A 366 -8.18 -24.74 -5.84
N TYR A 367 -6.99 -25.36 -5.85
CA TYR A 367 -6.33 -25.86 -4.65
C TYR A 367 -5.04 -25.09 -4.38
N VAL A 368 -5.02 -24.32 -3.30
CA VAL A 368 -3.99 -23.30 -3.02
C VAL A 368 -3.48 -23.37 -1.58
N PRO A 369 -2.22 -22.98 -1.32
CA PRO A 369 -1.70 -22.87 0.04
C PRO A 369 -2.35 -21.71 0.80
N LEU A 370 -2.52 -21.88 2.11
CA LEU A 370 -3.04 -20.85 3.00
C LEU A 370 -1.92 -20.02 3.63
N TRP A 371 -2.11 -18.70 3.69
CA TRP A 371 -1.15 -17.75 4.26
C TRP A 371 -1.85 -16.76 5.18
N LEU A 372 -1.31 -16.49 6.36
CA LEU A 372 -1.87 -15.44 7.23
C LEU A 372 -1.49 -14.04 6.73
N GLY A 373 -2.44 -13.11 6.83
CA GLY A 373 -2.12 -11.68 6.73
C GLY A 373 -1.17 -11.26 7.85
N CYS A 374 -0.13 -10.50 7.54
CA CYS A 374 0.83 -10.01 8.53
C CYS A 374 0.91 -8.48 8.63
N GLU A 375 0.28 -7.75 7.71
CA GLU A 375 0.20 -6.30 7.75
C GLU A 375 -0.99 -5.83 8.61
N GLY A 376 -0.73 -5.66 9.91
CA GLY A 376 -1.72 -5.28 10.92
C GLY A 376 -2.51 -4.00 10.60
N GLY A 377 -1.92 -3.06 9.85
CA GLY A 377 -2.63 -1.83 9.49
C GLY A 377 -3.78 -2.02 8.49
N LEU A 378 -3.90 -3.20 7.87
CA LEU A 378 -5.03 -3.58 7.01
C LEU A 378 -6.20 -4.18 7.80
N TYR A 379 -5.98 -4.53 9.07
CA TYR A 379 -6.98 -5.24 9.86
C TYR A 379 -8.13 -4.32 10.34
N LEU A 380 -9.33 -4.89 10.30
CA LEU A 380 -10.61 -4.31 10.73
C LEU A 380 -11.04 -4.84 12.12
N ASP A 381 -10.40 -5.91 12.59
CA ASP A 381 -10.54 -6.49 13.92
C ASP A 381 -9.32 -7.36 14.25
N ALA A 382 -9.32 -7.99 15.41
CA ALA A 382 -8.36 -9.03 15.81
C ALA A 382 -9.07 -10.38 16.02
N GLY A 383 -10.11 -10.65 15.24
CA GLY A 383 -10.92 -11.87 15.34
C GLY A 383 -10.16 -13.12 14.88
N PRO A 384 -10.70 -14.32 15.17
CA PRO A 384 -10.04 -15.57 14.83
C PRO A 384 -9.95 -15.74 13.29
N PRO A 385 -8.80 -16.22 12.77
CA PRO A 385 -8.54 -16.42 11.34
C PRO A 385 -9.31 -17.62 10.75
N THR A 386 -10.61 -17.45 10.54
CA THR A 386 -11.55 -18.51 10.13
C THR A 386 -11.89 -18.50 8.64
N HIS A 387 -11.49 -17.48 7.90
CA HIS A 387 -11.86 -17.29 6.49
C HIS A 387 -10.63 -16.99 5.62
N ALA A 388 -10.77 -17.19 4.31
CA ALA A 388 -9.74 -16.85 3.33
C ALA A 388 -10.28 -16.09 2.12
N PHE A 389 -9.49 -15.15 1.59
CA PHE A 389 -9.78 -14.47 0.32
C PHE A 389 -9.65 -15.42 -0.86
N CYS A 390 -10.60 -15.35 -1.79
CA CYS A 390 -10.62 -16.15 -3.00
C CYS A 390 -10.12 -15.37 -4.21
N PRO A 391 -9.19 -15.89 -5.03
CA PRO A 391 -8.67 -17.26 -5.01
C PRO A 391 -7.31 -17.41 -4.29
N CYS A 392 -6.79 -16.37 -3.64
CA CYS A 392 -5.39 -16.33 -3.22
C CYS A 392 -5.05 -17.08 -1.91
N GLY A 393 -6.04 -17.45 -1.10
CA GLY A 393 -5.81 -18.22 0.13
C GLY A 393 -5.23 -17.41 1.29
N HIS A 394 -5.29 -16.08 1.23
CA HIS A 394 -4.91 -15.24 2.38
C HIS A 394 -5.98 -15.34 3.48
N VAL A 395 -5.55 -15.77 4.67
CA VAL A 395 -6.38 -16.09 5.83
C VAL A 395 -6.46 -14.90 6.78
N CYS A 396 -7.68 -14.60 7.22
CA CYS A 396 -7.99 -13.60 8.23
C CYS A 396 -9.38 -13.87 8.84
N SER A 397 -9.90 -12.95 9.64
CA SER A 397 -11.22 -13.05 10.26
C SER A 397 -12.35 -12.94 9.24
N GLU A 398 -13.55 -13.35 9.64
CA GLU A 398 -14.77 -13.16 8.85
C GLU A 398 -15.03 -11.69 8.51
N LYS A 399 -14.91 -10.81 9.52
CA LYS A 399 -15.11 -9.37 9.34
C LYS A 399 -14.13 -8.78 8.32
N MET A 400 -12.89 -9.27 8.33
CA MET A 400 -11.87 -8.84 7.37
C MET A 400 -12.23 -9.16 5.93
N VAL A 401 -12.62 -10.42 5.67
CA VAL A 401 -12.97 -10.82 4.32
C VAL A 401 -14.25 -10.15 3.85
N GLN A 402 -15.25 -9.98 4.71
CA GLN A 402 -16.51 -9.31 4.38
C GLN A 402 -16.29 -7.83 4.05
N GLY A 403 -15.53 -7.11 4.87
CA GLY A 403 -15.26 -5.69 4.66
C GLY A 403 -14.47 -5.43 3.37
N TRP A 404 -13.33 -6.10 3.19
CA TRP A 404 -12.49 -5.87 2.02
C TRP A 404 -13.07 -6.39 0.71
N SER A 405 -13.94 -7.41 0.74
CA SER A 405 -14.61 -7.90 -0.48
C SER A 405 -15.65 -6.91 -1.02
N GLN A 406 -16.13 -5.98 -0.20
CA GLN A 406 -17.08 -4.95 -0.60
C GLN A 406 -16.41 -3.67 -1.11
N ILE A 407 -15.08 -3.54 -0.98
CA ILE A 407 -14.35 -2.32 -1.34
C ILE A 407 -13.78 -2.47 -2.75
N PRO A 408 -14.35 -1.77 -3.76
CA PRO A 408 -13.91 -1.90 -5.13
C PRO A 408 -12.69 -0.99 -5.36
N LEU A 409 -11.59 -1.56 -5.87
CA LEU A 409 -10.36 -0.82 -6.18
C LEU A 409 -10.31 -0.49 -7.68
N PRO A 410 -9.72 0.65 -8.10
CA PRO A 410 -9.57 0.99 -9.51
C PRO A 410 -8.83 -0.09 -10.28
N HIS A 411 -9.39 -0.51 -11.41
CA HIS A 411 -8.84 -1.51 -12.31
C HIS A 411 -8.85 -1.01 -13.77
N GLY A 412 -7.67 -0.97 -14.39
CA GLY A 412 -7.53 -0.44 -15.74
C GLY A 412 -7.98 1.03 -15.84
N THR A 413 -8.74 1.35 -16.89
CA THR A 413 -9.14 2.74 -17.18
C THR A 413 -10.53 3.12 -16.71
N HIS A 414 -11.41 2.17 -16.40
CA HIS A 414 -12.81 2.45 -16.06
C HIS A 414 -13.48 1.39 -15.19
N ALA A 415 -12.79 0.28 -14.89
CA ALA A 415 -13.35 -0.79 -14.08
C ALA A 415 -12.96 -0.60 -12.61
N PHE A 416 -13.74 -1.23 -11.73
CA PHE A 416 -13.40 -1.36 -10.32
C PHE A 416 -13.63 -2.80 -9.90
N HIS A 417 -12.71 -3.34 -9.11
CA HIS A 417 -12.76 -4.73 -8.69
C HIS A 417 -12.20 -4.86 -7.28
N ALA A 418 -12.84 -5.66 -6.42
CA ALA A 418 -12.33 -5.92 -5.09
C ALA A 418 -11.06 -6.78 -5.17
N ALA A 419 -10.09 -6.51 -4.31
CA ALA A 419 -8.83 -7.27 -4.28
C ALA A 419 -8.48 -7.68 -2.84
N CYS A 420 -7.75 -8.78 -2.71
CA CYS A 420 -7.13 -9.11 -1.44
C CYS A 420 -6.17 -7.99 -1.04
N PRO A 421 -6.34 -7.35 0.14
CA PRO A 421 -5.51 -6.21 0.54
C PRO A 421 -4.07 -6.63 0.84
N PHE A 422 -3.84 -7.93 1.08
CA PHE A 422 -2.51 -8.47 1.39
C PHE A 422 -1.68 -8.74 0.14
N CYS A 423 -2.24 -9.23 -0.97
CA CYS A 423 -1.46 -9.61 -2.16
C CYS A 423 -1.91 -8.96 -3.48
N GLY A 424 -2.98 -8.16 -3.45
CA GLY A 424 -3.50 -7.45 -4.62
C GLY A 424 -4.16 -8.36 -5.66
N THR A 425 -4.32 -9.66 -5.37
CA THR A 425 -5.05 -10.57 -6.24
C THR A 425 -6.53 -10.17 -6.28
N TRP A 426 -7.06 -10.02 -7.49
CA TRP A 426 -8.48 -9.75 -7.73
C TRP A 426 -9.35 -10.87 -7.14
N LEU A 427 -10.38 -10.48 -6.40
CA LEU A 427 -11.27 -11.43 -5.76
C LEU A 427 -12.19 -12.09 -6.79
N THR A 428 -12.53 -13.35 -6.59
CA THR A 428 -13.39 -14.11 -7.52
C THR A 428 -14.49 -14.85 -6.78
N GLY A 429 -15.53 -15.25 -7.52
CA GLY A 429 -16.73 -15.83 -6.95
C GLY A 429 -17.70 -14.78 -6.42
N GLU A 430 -18.88 -15.24 -5.98
CA GLU A 430 -19.97 -14.36 -5.53
C GLU A 430 -19.59 -13.52 -4.30
N GLN A 431 -18.87 -14.12 -3.35
CA GLN A 431 -18.51 -13.47 -2.09
C GLN A 431 -17.08 -12.92 -2.06
N GLY A 432 -16.20 -13.36 -2.97
CA GLY A 432 -14.77 -13.01 -2.95
C GLY A 432 -13.97 -13.68 -1.81
N HIS A 433 -14.59 -14.52 -1.00
CA HIS A 433 -13.98 -15.21 0.14
C HIS A 433 -14.71 -16.51 0.47
N ILE A 434 -14.12 -17.31 1.37
CA ILE A 434 -14.69 -18.58 1.83
C ILE A 434 -14.35 -18.87 3.30
N LYS A 435 -15.27 -19.53 4.00
CA LYS A 435 -15.04 -20.07 5.35
C LYS A 435 -14.16 -21.31 5.30
N LEU A 436 -13.16 -21.38 6.17
CA LEU A 436 -12.27 -22.52 6.26
C LEU A 436 -12.87 -23.62 7.14
N ILE A 437 -12.75 -24.86 6.66
CA ILE A 437 -13.25 -26.07 7.33
C ILE A 437 -12.04 -26.96 7.62
N PHE A 438 -11.52 -26.86 8.83
CA PHE A 438 -10.46 -27.73 9.34
C PHE A 438 -11.06 -29.02 9.91
N GLN A 439 -10.33 -30.13 9.80
CA GLN A 439 -10.64 -31.33 10.55
C GLN A 439 -9.90 -31.32 11.89
N GLY A 440 -10.61 -31.66 12.96
CA GLY A 440 -10.04 -31.82 14.29
C GLY A 440 -9.30 -33.16 14.45
N PRO A 441 -8.69 -33.39 15.63
CA PRO A 441 -8.26 -34.73 16.02
C PRO A 441 -9.43 -35.70 15.92
N VAL A 442 -9.17 -36.91 15.41
CA VAL A 442 -10.10 -38.03 15.57
C VAL A 442 -9.90 -38.54 16.99
N ASP A 443 -10.96 -38.54 17.79
CA ASP A 443 -10.95 -39.03 19.18
C ASP A 443 -10.50 -40.49 19.29
#